data_AF-A0A3R7DD08-F1
#
_entry.id   AF-A0A3R7DD08-F1
#
_cell.length_a   1.000
_cell.length_b   1.000
_cell.length_c   1.000
_cell.angle_alpha   90.00
_cell.angle_beta   90.00
_cell.angle_gamma   90.00
#
_symmetry.space_group_name_H-M   'P 1'
#
loop_
_entity.id
_entity.type
_entity.pdbx_description
1 polymer ?
#
loop_
_entity_poly.entity_id
_entity_poly.type
_entity_poly.pdbx_seq_one_letter_code
_entity_poly.pdbx_strand_id
1 'polypeptide(L)'
;MTRRARKGVLTTQAILLVAMGCIIAAVVVSLIYTQTTGYARRTSALNKAAINTAGGISLKVLEVAVEREYTGEADTAEYVYTTMKLAPDSAFISLLRFHIALQGESIDAVYNFSAAIDCTVKDPSSNLSVYYDRNRGMFGAHFLLPSPNKAQPYTIAKSDIVTLCFRTPRVLVHDEPFTLEFIPEGGTTYSIEQLMPQTLAQRTTIYKRD
;
A
#
# COMPACT_ATOMS: atom_id res chain seq x y z
N MET A 1 58.42 -34.47 -8.01
CA MET A 1 56.98 -34.86 -7.88
C MET A 1 56.68 -34.80 -6.39
N THR A 2 55.76 -34.02 -5.81
CA THR A 2 54.31 -33.91 -6.03
C THR A 2 53.76 -32.66 -5.30
N ARG A 3 53.29 -31.63 -6.03
CA ARG A 3 52.51 -30.49 -5.49
C ARG A 3 51.24 -30.30 -6.33
N ARG A 4 50.25 -31.18 -6.21
CA ARG A 4 48.92 -30.95 -6.84
C ARG A 4 47.69 -31.36 -6.01
N ALA A 5 47.82 -32.01 -4.84
CA ALA A 5 46.66 -32.60 -4.16
C ALA A 5 45.99 -31.75 -3.06
N ARG A 6 46.48 -30.55 -2.70
CA ARG A 6 45.91 -29.76 -1.58
C ARG A 6 44.92 -28.64 -1.95
N LYS A 7 44.68 -28.38 -3.24
CA LYS A 7 43.79 -27.28 -3.66
C LYS A 7 42.31 -27.67 -3.82
N GLY A 8 41.95 -28.97 -3.75
CA GLY A 8 40.58 -29.43 -4.00
C GLY A 8 39.68 -29.55 -2.76
N VAL A 9 40.24 -29.71 -1.57
CA VAL A 9 39.47 -30.00 -0.34
C VAL A 9 38.98 -28.72 0.36
N LEU A 10 39.70 -27.60 0.22
CA LEU A 10 39.30 -26.32 0.81
C LEU A 10 38.20 -25.60 0.01
N THR A 11 38.19 -25.75 -1.32
CA THR A 11 37.20 -25.11 -2.20
C THR A 11 35.83 -25.76 -2.08
N THR A 12 35.76 -27.08 -1.88
CA THR A 12 34.48 -27.80 -1.70
C THR A 12 33.77 -27.45 -0.39
N GLN A 13 34.51 -27.17 0.69
CA GLN A 13 33.89 -26.77 1.97
C GLN A 13 33.37 -25.33 1.94
N ALA A 14 34.05 -24.42 1.23
CA ALA A 14 33.58 -23.04 1.08
C ALA A 14 32.31 -22.94 0.21
N ILE A 15 32.21 -23.74 -0.86
CA ILE A 15 31.02 -23.76 -1.74
C ILE A 15 29.79 -24.28 -0.99
N LEU A 16 29.94 -25.30 -0.14
CA LEU A 16 28.85 -25.84 0.68
C LEU A 16 28.29 -24.81 1.67
N LEU A 17 29.16 -24.00 2.28
CA LEU A 17 28.77 -22.97 3.24
C LEU A 17 28.01 -21.82 2.57
N VAL A 18 28.46 -21.38 1.38
CA VAL A 18 27.78 -20.35 0.59
C VAL A 18 26.43 -20.87 0.07
N ALA A 19 26.39 -22.11 -0.46
CA ALA A 19 25.15 -22.71 -0.95
C ALA A 19 24.09 -22.87 0.16
N MET A 20 24.51 -23.29 1.36
CA MET A 20 23.61 -23.44 2.50
C MET A 20 23.10 -22.08 3.01
N GLY A 21 23.95 -21.03 2.97
CA GLY A 21 23.52 -19.65 3.27
C GLY A 21 22.45 -19.14 2.31
N CYS A 22 22.58 -19.41 1.01
CA CYS A 22 21.58 -19.04 0.01
C CYS A 22 20.25 -19.80 0.21
N ILE A 23 20.30 -21.08 0.58
CA ILE A 23 19.09 -21.88 0.86
C ILE A 23 18.35 -21.32 2.08
N ILE A 24 19.07 -20.99 3.17
CA ILE A 24 18.46 -20.41 4.37
C ILE A 24 17.82 -19.05 4.05
N ALA A 25 18.49 -18.19 3.28
CA ALA A 25 17.93 -16.91 2.86
C ALA A 25 16.65 -17.09 2.02
N ALA A 26 16.63 -18.05 1.09
CA ALA A 26 15.44 -18.35 0.28
C ALA A 26 14.26 -18.87 1.12
N VAL A 27 14.52 -19.68 2.16
CA VAL A 27 13.48 -20.18 3.07
C VAL A 27 12.88 -19.05 3.91
N VAL A 28 13.70 -18.13 4.41
CA VAL A 28 13.22 -16.96 5.20
C VAL A 28 12.38 -16.03 4.32
N VAL A 29 12.83 -15.73 3.10
CA VAL A 29 12.07 -14.91 2.14
C VAL A 29 10.74 -15.59 1.79
N SER A 30 10.75 -16.91 1.56
CA SER A 30 9.53 -17.68 1.29
C SER A 30 8.58 -17.69 2.49
N LEU A 31 9.08 -17.75 3.72
CA LEU A 31 8.25 -17.70 4.92
C LEU A 31 7.55 -16.34 5.08
N ILE A 32 8.28 -15.24 4.84
CA ILE A 32 7.74 -13.88 4.85
C ILE A 32 6.68 -13.73 3.74
N TYR A 33 6.98 -14.21 2.53
CA TYR A 33 6.04 -14.16 1.40
C TYR A 33 4.79 -15.03 1.60
N THR A 34 4.93 -16.20 2.21
CA THR A 34 3.77 -17.09 2.49
C THR A 34 2.90 -16.53 3.59
N GLN A 35 3.48 -15.81 4.56
CA GLN A 35 2.71 -15.12 5.59
C GLN A 35 1.92 -13.94 5.00
N THR A 36 2.51 -13.11 4.13
CA THR A 36 1.80 -11.97 3.52
C THR A 36 0.69 -12.42 2.56
N THR A 37 0.96 -13.41 1.71
CA THR A 37 -0.04 -13.94 0.75
C THR A 37 -1.14 -14.78 1.42
N GLY A 38 -0.84 -15.47 2.51
CA GLY A 38 -1.81 -16.24 3.29
C GLY A 38 -2.85 -15.36 4.00
N TYR A 39 -2.46 -14.18 4.49
CA TYR A 39 -3.38 -13.19 5.06
C TYR A 39 -4.28 -12.59 3.97
N ALA A 40 -3.73 -12.23 2.80
CA ALA A 40 -4.50 -11.69 1.67
C ALA A 40 -5.51 -12.69 1.06
N ARG A 41 -5.19 -13.99 1.03
CA ARG A 41 -6.11 -15.03 0.56
C ARG A 41 -7.18 -15.42 1.59
N ARG A 42 -6.91 -15.31 2.89
CA ARG A 42 -7.91 -15.61 3.94
C ARG A 42 -8.94 -14.50 4.10
N THR A 43 -8.57 -13.23 3.91
CA THR A 43 -9.52 -12.10 3.95
C THR A 43 -10.50 -12.14 2.78
N SER A 44 -10.04 -12.44 1.56
CA SER A 44 -10.91 -12.56 0.38
C SER A 44 -11.95 -13.69 0.47
N ALA A 45 -11.63 -14.83 1.09
CA ALA A 45 -12.57 -15.93 1.30
C ALA A 45 -13.63 -15.62 2.39
N LEU A 46 -13.25 -14.92 3.46
CA LEU A 46 -14.18 -14.44 4.49
C LEU A 46 -15.08 -13.30 3.97
N ASN A 47 -14.58 -12.47 3.06
CA ASN A 47 -15.33 -11.38 2.44
C ASN A 47 -16.54 -11.88 1.61
N LYS A 48 -16.46 -13.06 0.98
CA LYS A 48 -17.62 -13.68 0.30
C LYS A 48 -18.74 -14.08 1.26
N ALA A 49 -18.42 -14.43 2.51
CA ALA A 49 -19.42 -14.77 3.51
C ALA A 49 -20.11 -13.52 4.10
N ALA A 50 -19.37 -12.42 4.29
CA ALA A 50 -19.91 -11.18 4.85
C ALA A 50 -20.89 -10.44 3.92
N ILE A 51 -20.73 -10.57 2.59
CA ILE A 51 -21.61 -9.93 1.58
C ILE A 51 -23.07 -10.45 1.66
N ASN A 52 -23.27 -11.69 2.12
CA ASN A 52 -24.58 -12.35 2.11
C ASN A 52 -25.43 -12.06 3.36
N THR A 53 -24.91 -11.33 4.35
CA THR A 53 -25.61 -11.02 5.60
C THR A 53 -25.56 -9.51 5.88
N ALA A 54 -26.56 -8.78 5.36
CA ALA A 54 -26.99 -7.44 5.76
C ALA A 54 -25.97 -6.27 5.65
N GLY A 55 -26.16 -5.37 4.67
CA GLY A 55 -25.58 -4.02 4.69
C GLY A 55 -24.07 -3.94 4.44
N GLY A 56 -23.57 -4.66 3.43
CA GLY A 56 -22.14 -4.73 3.12
C GLY A 56 -21.46 -3.38 2.94
N ILE A 57 -20.18 -3.31 3.30
CA ILE A 57 -19.34 -2.14 3.08
C ILE A 57 -19.12 -1.95 1.57
N SER A 58 -19.50 -0.80 1.05
CA SER A 58 -19.35 -0.42 -0.35
C SER A 58 -18.65 0.94 -0.44
N LEU A 59 -17.48 0.92 -1.08
CA LEU A 59 -16.62 2.08 -1.27
C LEU A 59 -16.78 2.63 -2.70
N LYS A 60 -16.66 3.95 -2.85
CA LYS A 60 -16.45 4.62 -4.14
C LYS A 60 -15.20 5.49 -4.08
N VAL A 61 -14.22 5.20 -4.92
CA VAL A 61 -13.11 6.11 -5.18
C VAL A 61 -13.55 7.16 -6.18
N LEU A 62 -13.30 8.42 -5.83
CA LEU A 62 -13.65 9.60 -6.61
C LEU A 62 -12.45 10.10 -7.40
N GLU A 63 -11.27 10.08 -6.79
CA GLU A 63 -10.04 10.60 -7.38
C GLU A 63 -8.83 9.79 -6.91
N VAL A 64 -7.88 9.52 -7.80
CA VAL A 64 -6.52 9.13 -7.45
C VAL A 64 -5.59 10.16 -8.07
N ALA A 65 -4.73 10.74 -7.24
CA ALA A 65 -3.68 11.65 -7.64
C ALA A 65 -2.34 11.13 -7.13
N VAL A 66 -1.30 11.40 -7.91
CA VAL A 66 0.09 11.08 -7.57
C VAL A 66 0.88 12.37 -7.48
N GLU A 67 1.83 12.41 -6.56
CA GLU A 67 2.71 13.56 -6.34
C GLU A 67 4.17 13.14 -6.48
N ARG A 68 4.95 14.03 -7.10
CA ARG A 68 6.40 13.89 -7.25
C ARG A 68 7.10 13.93 -5.89
N GLU A 69 8.31 13.39 -5.85
CA GLU A 69 9.20 13.59 -4.72
C GLU A 69 9.55 15.09 -4.58
N TYR A 70 9.56 15.60 -3.35
CA TYR A 70 9.86 17.02 -3.06
C TYR A 70 11.27 17.44 -3.52
N THR A 71 12.20 16.47 -3.63
CA THR A 71 13.62 16.68 -3.94
C THR A 71 14.12 15.96 -5.20
N GLY A 72 13.27 15.24 -5.93
CA GLY A 72 13.68 14.18 -6.86
C GLY A 72 13.26 14.34 -8.33
N GLU A 73 13.77 13.41 -9.15
CA GLU A 73 13.73 13.36 -10.62
C GLU A 73 12.40 13.73 -11.27
N ALA A 74 12.48 14.40 -12.43
CA ALA A 74 11.32 14.64 -13.27
C ALA A 74 10.63 13.30 -13.63
N ASP A 75 9.31 13.32 -13.59
CA ASP A 75 8.43 12.25 -14.10
C ASP A 75 8.45 10.95 -13.29
N THR A 76 8.79 11.04 -12.00
CA THR A 76 8.57 9.98 -11.01
C THR A 76 7.54 10.41 -9.96
N ALA A 77 6.78 9.45 -9.41
CA ALA A 77 5.88 9.69 -8.30
C ALA A 77 6.21 8.82 -7.10
N GLU A 78 6.06 9.39 -5.90
CA GLU A 78 6.33 8.66 -4.65
C GLU A 78 5.15 8.73 -3.68
N TYR A 79 4.25 9.68 -3.86
CA TYR A 79 3.11 9.86 -2.97
C TYR A 79 1.83 9.63 -3.73
N VAL A 80 0.93 8.87 -3.13
CA VAL A 80 -0.39 8.59 -3.68
C VAL A 80 -1.43 9.19 -2.77
N TYR A 81 -2.37 9.91 -3.36
CA TYR A 81 -3.53 10.50 -2.72
C TYR A 81 -4.78 9.89 -3.34
N THR A 82 -5.65 9.31 -2.53
CA THR A 82 -6.93 8.76 -2.99
C THR A 82 -8.06 9.46 -2.27
N THR A 83 -8.94 10.12 -3.00
CA THR A 83 -10.19 10.66 -2.45
C THR A 83 -11.32 9.67 -2.66
N MET A 84 -12.03 9.34 -1.58
CA MET A 84 -13.10 8.35 -1.60
C MET A 84 -14.26 8.73 -0.68
N LYS A 85 -15.39 8.07 -0.90
CA LYS A 85 -16.58 8.12 -0.04
C LYS A 85 -17.25 6.75 0.00
N LEU A 86 -18.17 6.58 0.94
CA LEU A 86 -19.00 5.37 0.98
C LEU A 86 -20.19 5.48 0.02
N ALA A 87 -20.71 4.33 -0.40
CA ALA A 87 -22.01 4.29 -1.07
C ALA A 87 -23.15 4.64 -0.09
N PRO A 88 -24.30 5.16 -0.56
CA PRO A 88 -25.41 5.58 0.31
C PRO A 88 -25.91 4.51 1.29
N ASP A 89 -25.83 3.24 0.91
CA ASP A 89 -26.33 2.11 1.72
C ASP A 89 -25.22 1.33 2.44
N SER A 90 -23.97 1.80 2.35
CA SER A 90 -22.82 1.16 3.00
C SER A 90 -22.88 1.29 4.52
N ALA A 91 -22.45 0.25 5.23
CA ALA A 91 -22.06 0.36 6.63
C ALA A 91 -20.83 1.28 6.80
N PHE A 92 -20.62 1.76 8.03
CA PHE A 92 -19.45 2.56 8.41
C PHE A 92 -18.14 1.77 8.24
N ILE A 93 -17.05 2.47 7.93
CA ILE A 93 -15.71 1.87 7.85
C ILE A 93 -14.83 2.45 8.95
N SER A 94 -14.20 1.59 9.76
CA SER A 94 -13.13 2.02 10.67
C SER A 94 -11.79 2.02 9.92
N LEU A 95 -11.11 3.16 9.84
CA LEU A 95 -9.79 3.25 9.21
C LEU A 95 -8.74 2.42 9.97
N LEU A 96 -8.91 2.22 11.28
CA LEU A 96 -8.00 1.41 12.11
C LEU A 96 -7.88 -0.04 11.64
N ARG A 97 -8.87 -0.53 10.89
CA ARG A 97 -8.92 -1.89 10.36
C ARG A 97 -9.09 -1.90 8.83
N PHE A 98 -8.68 -0.81 8.21
CA PHE A 98 -8.66 -0.64 6.78
C PHE A 98 -7.21 -0.75 6.30
N HIS A 99 -7.00 -1.46 5.20
CA HIS A 99 -5.70 -1.57 4.57
C HIS A 99 -5.75 -1.08 3.14
N ILE A 100 -4.66 -0.47 2.70
CA ILE A 100 -4.42 -0.20 1.29
C ILE A 100 -3.34 -1.19 0.84
N ALA A 101 -3.54 -1.87 -0.28
CA ALA A 101 -2.47 -2.60 -0.93
C ALA A 101 -2.10 -1.92 -2.26
N LEU A 102 -0.81 -1.81 -2.52
CA LEU A 102 -0.25 -1.37 -3.78
C LEU A 102 0.42 -2.58 -4.41
N GLN A 103 -0.06 -2.98 -5.58
CA GLN A 103 0.50 -4.06 -6.39
C GLN A 103 1.00 -3.47 -7.71
N GLY A 104 2.08 -4.00 -8.25
CA GLY A 104 2.58 -3.66 -9.57
C GLY A 104 3.66 -4.64 -9.98
N GLU A 105 4.30 -4.42 -11.11
CA GLU A 105 5.22 -5.41 -11.70
C GLU A 105 6.38 -5.80 -10.77
N SER A 106 6.84 -4.88 -9.92
CA SER A 106 7.93 -5.12 -8.96
C SER A 106 7.65 -4.61 -7.55
N ILE A 107 6.39 -4.37 -7.22
CA ILE A 107 5.99 -3.69 -5.99
C ILE A 107 4.77 -4.36 -5.39
N ASP A 108 4.92 -4.88 -4.17
CA ASP A 108 3.82 -5.35 -3.35
C ASP A 108 3.99 -4.74 -1.96
N ALA A 109 3.06 -3.88 -1.55
CA ALA A 109 3.06 -3.26 -0.23
C ALA A 109 1.65 -3.21 0.35
N VAL A 110 1.55 -3.41 1.66
CA VAL A 110 0.31 -3.24 2.43
C VAL A 110 0.53 -2.16 3.46
N TYR A 111 -0.41 -1.22 3.52
CA TYR A 111 -0.34 -0.04 4.39
C TYR A 111 -1.33 -0.15 5.54
N ASN A 112 -0.87 0.23 6.72
CA ASN A 112 -1.69 0.34 7.91
C ASN A 112 -2.06 1.80 8.19
N PHE A 113 -3.21 2.02 8.79
CA PHE A 113 -3.64 3.37 9.15
C PHE A 113 -2.80 3.94 10.29
N SER A 114 -2.38 5.20 10.15
CA SER A 114 -1.81 6.00 11.22
C SER A 114 -2.66 7.25 11.46
N ALA A 115 -3.20 7.36 12.66
CA ALA A 115 -3.91 8.55 13.12
C ALA A 115 -3.04 9.81 13.20
N ALA A 116 -1.70 9.65 13.23
CA ALA A 116 -0.78 10.77 13.29
C ALA A 116 -0.60 11.45 11.92
N ILE A 117 -0.83 10.74 10.81
CA ILE A 117 -0.54 11.27 9.48
C ILE A 117 -1.72 12.11 8.97
N ASP A 118 -1.46 13.39 8.70
CA ASP A 118 -2.36 14.33 8.05
C ASP A 118 -1.90 14.58 6.61
N CYS A 119 -2.79 14.29 5.65
CA CYS A 119 -2.52 14.42 4.22
C CYS A 119 -2.34 15.86 3.73
N THR A 120 -2.59 16.85 4.58
CA THR A 120 -2.36 18.27 4.28
C THR A 120 -0.96 18.75 4.68
N VAL A 121 -0.27 18.01 5.55
CA VAL A 121 1.07 18.37 6.01
C VAL A 121 2.11 17.84 5.03
N LYS A 122 2.90 18.76 4.44
CA LYS A 122 3.94 18.46 3.44
C LYS A 122 5.38 18.61 3.94
N ASP A 123 5.57 18.78 5.24
CA ASP A 123 6.90 18.97 5.83
C ASP A 123 7.58 17.61 6.06
N PRO A 124 8.68 17.27 5.37
CA PRO A 124 9.36 15.98 5.54
C PRO A 124 9.99 15.79 6.93
N SER A 125 10.06 16.83 7.76
CA SER A 125 10.57 16.74 9.15
C SER A 125 9.47 16.51 10.19
N SER A 126 8.20 16.64 9.81
CA SER A 126 7.06 16.51 10.72
C SER A 126 6.55 15.08 10.78
N ASN A 127 6.36 14.53 11.98
CA ASN A 127 5.75 13.21 12.16
C ASN A 127 4.30 13.12 11.67
N LEU A 128 3.65 14.27 11.43
CA LEU A 128 2.30 14.34 10.85
C LEU A 128 2.31 14.15 9.32
N SER A 129 3.47 14.24 8.70
CA SER A 129 3.63 14.28 7.26
C SER A 129 3.79 12.90 6.66
N VAL A 130 3.14 12.64 5.52
CA VAL A 130 3.39 11.41 4.74
C VAL A 130 4.82 11.36 4.17
N TYR A 131 5.49 12.52 4.09
CA TYR A 131 6.86 12.67 3.60
C TYR A 131 7.92 12.29 4.65
N TYR A 132 7.53 12.17 5.93
CA TYR A 132 8.46 11.78 6.99
C TYR A 132 8.84 10.30 6.86
N ASP A 133 10.14 10.00 6.80
CA ASP A 133 10.65 8.66 6.50
C ASP A 133 10.14 7.55 7.46
N ARG A 134 9.82 7.89 8.72
CA ARG A 134 9.29 6.90 9.68
C ARG A 134 7.84 6.50 9.41
N ASN A 135 7.14 7.22 8.53
CA ASN A 135 5.75 6.94 8.16
C ASN A 135 5.64 6.00 6.94
N ARG A 136 6.77 5.48 6.42
CA ARG A 136 6.76 4.45 5.37
C ARG A 136 5.95 3.21 5.80
N GLY A 137 5.15 2.67 4.89
CA GLY A 137 4.25 1.54 5.17
C GLY A 137 3.00 1.92 5.97
N MET A 138 2.78 3.20 6.23
CA MET A 138 1.56 3.72 6.84
C MET A 138 0.80 4.61 5.85
N PHE A 139 -0.52 4.74 6.04
CA PHE A 139 -1.33 5.73 5.36
C PHE A 139 -2.02 6.65 6.37
N GLY A 140 -2.19 7.91 5.98
CA GLY A 140 -2.97 8.91 6.71
C GLY A 140 -4.33 9.16 6.07
N ALA A 141 -5.14 9.97 6.76
CA ALA A 141 -6.44 10.38 6.26
C ALA A 141 -6.74 11.83 6.60
N HIS A 142 -7.33 12.54 5.65
CA HIS A 142 -7.83 13.89 5.82
C HIS A 142 -9.30 13.96 5.39
N PHE A 143 -10.19 14.40 6.28
CA PHE A 143 -11.62 14.48 6.01
C PHE A 143 -11.95 15.83 5.37
N LEU A 144 -12.24 15.82 4.07
CA LEU A 144 -12.64 17.02 3.32
C LEU A 144 -14.04 17.50 3.72
N LEU A 145 -14.95 16.55 3.93
CA LEU A 145 -16.31 16.82 4.39
C LEU A 145 -16.64 15.82 5.50
N PRO A 146 -16.44 16.18 6.78
CA PRO A 146 -16.81 15.32 7.90
C PRO A 146 -18.32 15.38 8.17
N SER A 147 -18.94 14.23 8.40
CA SER A 147 -20.30 14.10 8.91
C SER A 147 -20.39 14.74 10.30
N PRO A 148 -21.50 15.44 10.62
CA PRO A 148 -21.75 15.95 11.96
C PRO A 148 -21.87 14.82 13.00
N ASN A 149 -22.25 13.61 12.56
CA ASN A 149 -22.43 12.45 13.44
C ASN A 149 -21.27 11.45 13.29
N LYS A 150 -20.06 11.86 13.65
CA LYS A 150 -18.94 10.92 13.79
C LYS A 150 -19.20 10.02 14.99
N ALA A 151 -19.75 8.83 14.74
CA ALA A 151 -20.01 7.85 15.79
C ALA A 151 -18.73 7.48 16.57
N GLN A 152 -17.57 7.49 15.89
CA GLN A 152 -16.27 7.12 16.44
C GLN A 152 -15.12 7.87 15.73
N PRO A 153 -13.98 8.09 16.39
CA PRO A 153 -12.79 8.65 15.74
C PRO A 153 -12.32 7.73 14.60
N TYR A 154 -11.77 8.33 13.53
CA TYR A 154 -11.22 7.63 12.36
C TYR A 154 -12.19 6.67 11.67
N THR A 155 -13.49 6.97 11.78
CA THR A 155 -14.54 6.21 11.09
C THR A 155 -15.07 7.04 9.94
N ILE A 156 -15.24 6.41 8.79
CA ILE A 156 -15.85 7.01 7.60
C ILE A 156 -17.35 6.72 7.65
N ALA A 157 -18.15 7.78 7.64
CA ALA A 157 -19.60 7.74 7.50
C ALA A 157 -20.06 7.95 6.05
N LYS A 158 -21.35 7.70 5.79
CA LYS A 158 -21.96 7.75 4.45
C LYS A 158 -21.79 9.09 3.72
N SER A 159 -21.83 10.20 4.46
CA SER A 159 -21.67 11.54 3.93
C SER A 159 -20.22 12.02 3.91
N ASP A 160 -19.28 11.21 4.41
CA ASP A 160 -17.89 11.63 4.51
C ASP A 160 -17.22 11.58 3.14
N ILE A 161 -16.43 12.62 2.87
CA ILE A 161 -15.42 12.59 1.80
C ILE A 161 -14.07 12.63 2.48
N VAL A 162 -13.26 11.60 2.23
CA VAL A 162 -11.94 11.43 2.84
C VAL A 162 -10.87 11.30 1.76
N THR A 163 -9.75 11.96 1.96
CA THR A 163 -8.53 11.76 1.19
C THR A 163 -7.58 10.93 2.02
N LEU A 164 -7.20 9.77 1.51
CA LEU A 164 -6.13 8.93 2.03
C LEU A 164 -4.82 9.30 1.35
N CYS A 165 -3.71 9.24 2.08
CA CYS A 165 -2.38 9.50 1.55
C CYS A 165 -1.36 8.50 2.07
N PHE A 166 -0.45 8.07 1.22
CA PHE A 166 0.65 7.21 1.61
C PHE A 166 1.84 7.39 0.65
N ARG A 167 3.01 6.94 1.10
CA ARG A 167 4.24 6.91 0.31
C ARG A 167 4.47 5.52 -0.26
N THR A 168 4.75 5.42 -1.55
CA THR A 168 5.11 4.16 -2.21
C THR A 168 6.45 3.63 -1.68
N PRO A 169 6.69 2.30 -1.56
CA PRO A 169 7.96 1.78 -1.06
C PRO A 169 9.14 2.07 -2.00
N ARG A 170 8.85 2.33 -3.29
CA ARG A 170 9.77 2.84 -4.31
C ARG A 170 9.06 3.87 -5.17
N VAL A 171 9.82 4.69 -5.88
CA VAL A 171 9.27 5.59 -6.90
C VAL A 171 8.55 4.79 -7.99
N LEU A 172 7.39 5.28 -8.42
CA LEU A 172 6.66 4.82 -9.58
C LEU A 172 7.17 5.60 -10.80
N VAL A 173 7.55 4.87 -11.85
CA VAL A 173 8.10 5.47 -13.08
C VAL A 173 7.01 5.61 -14.15
N HIS A 174 7.28 6.40 -15.19
CA HIS A 174 6.36 6.56 -16.31
C HIS A 174 5.97 5.21 -16.96
N ASP A 175 4.74 5.13 -17.46
CA ASP A 175 4.17 3.94 -18.13
C ASP A 175 4.20 2.65 -17.29
N GLU A 176 4.43 2.75 -15.97
CA GLU A 176 4.36 1.63 -15.06
C GLU A 176 2.90 1.36 -14.65
N PRO A 177 2.37 0.15 -14.87
CA PRO A 177 1.06 -0.22 -14.37
C PRO A 177 1.12 -0.56 -12.89
N PHE A 178 0.12 -0.12 -12.14
CA PHE A 178 -0.05 -0.49 -10.74
C PHE A 178 -1.53 -0.61 -10.39
N THR A 179 -1.82 -1.42 -9.37
CA THR A 179 -3.15 -1.63 -8.84
C THR A 179 -3.19 -1.16 -7.39
N LEU A 180 -4.19 -0.35 -7.08
CA LEU A 180 -4.55 0.03 -5.72
C LEU A 180 -5.73 -0.81 -5.26
N GLU A 181 -5.56 -1.53 -4.16
CA GLU A 181 -6.63 -2.26 -3.50
C GLU A 181 -6.96 -1.61 -2.17
N PHE A 182 -8.26 -1.41 -1.94
CA PHE A 182 -8.83 -0.86 -0.73
C PHE A 182 -9.56 -1.98 0.01
N ILE A 183 -9.01 -2.38 1.15
CA ILE A 183 -9.39 -3.58 1.88
C ILE A 183 -10.01 -3.16 3.21
N PRO A 184 -11.34 -2.96 3.28
CA PRO A 184 -12.02 -2.72 4.55
C PRO A 184 -12.11 -4.02 5.37
N GLU A 185 -12.15 -3.89 6.69
CA GLU A 185 -12.54 -5.02 7.54
C GLU A 185 -14.03 -5.31 7.35
N GLY A 186 -14.32 -6.49 6.81
CA GLY A 186 -15.69 -6.94 6.58
C GLY A 186 -16.35 -6.23 5.40
N GLY A 187 -16.03 -6.64 4.17
CA GLY A 187 -16.64 -6.04 2.98
C GLY A 187 -16.03 -6.55 1.69
N THR A 188 -16.41 -5.94 0.57
CA THR A 188 -15.73 -6.19 -0.72
C THR A 188 -14.48 -5.33 -0.82
N THR A 189 -13.35 -5.97 -1.15
CA THR A 189 -12.17 -5.24 -1.62
C THR A 189 -12.53 -4.47 -2.88
N TYR A 190 -12.14 -3.20 -2.96
CA TYR A 190 -12.26 -2.39 -4.16
C TYR A 190 -10.88 -2.22 -4.79
N SER A 191 -10.73 -2.53 -6.07
CA SER A 191 -9.46 -2.39 -6.78
C SER A 191 -9.58 -1.37 -7.91
N ILE A 192 -8.51 -0.62 -8.16
CA ILE A 192 -8.36 0.24 -9.33
C ILE A 192 -6.99 -0.02 -9.92
N GLU A 193 -6.97 -0.44 -11.18
CA GLU A 193 -5.76 -0.50 -11.99
C GLU A 193 -5.53 0.86 -12.65
N GLN A 194 -4.30 1.33 -12.61
CA GLN A 194 -3.86 2.62 -13.14
C GLN A 194 -2.53 2.47 -13.86
N LEU A 195 -2.28 3.41 -14.77
CA LEU A 195 -1.02 3.54 -15.49
C LEU A 195 -0.41 4.90 -15.14
N MET A 196 0.88 4.91 -14.78
CA MET A 196 1.59 6.16 -14.55
C MET A 196 1.72 6.98 -15.84
N PRO A 197 1.35 8.27 -15.84
CA PRO A 197 1.46 9.11 -17.03
C PRO A 197 2.93 9.43 -17.35
N GLN A 198 3.20 9.72 -18.63
CA GLN A 198 4.54 10.07 -19.11
C GLN A 198 5.07 11.40 -18.58
N THR A 199 4.19 12.31 -18.20
CA THR A 199 4.58 13.62 -17.71
C THR A 199 3.79 13.92 -16.44
N LEU A 200 4.52 14.24 -15.38
CA LEU A 200 3.94 14.59 -14.10
C LEU A 200 4.13 16.07 -13.81
N ALA A 201 3.05 16.78 -13.53
CA ALA A 201 3.15 18.02 -12.77
C ALA A 201 3.51 17.72 -11.31
N GLN A 202 3.64 18.74 -10.44
CA GLN A 202 3.91 18.52 -9.02
C GLN A 202 2.93 17.50 -8.42
N ARG A 203 1.62 17.70 -8.65
CA ARG A 203 0.55 16.75 -8.35
C ARG A 203 -0.29 16.52 -9.61
N THR A 204 -0.49 15.27 -9.97
CA THR A 204 -1.20 14.87 -11.19
C THR A 204 -2.35 13.93 -10.84
N THR A 205 -3.56 14.25 -11.26
CA THR A 205 -4.71 13.35 -11.14
C THR A 205 -4.63 12.31 -12.25
N ILE A 206 -4.61 11.04 -11.88
CA ILE A 206 -4.50 9.91 -12.83
C ILE A 206 -5.83 9.17 -12.99
N TYR A 207 -6.69 9.26 -11.98
CA TYR A 207 -8.04 8.74 -12.02
C TYR A 207 -9.00 9.79 -11.48
N LYS A 208 -10.10 10.02 -12.20
CA LYS A 208 -11.22 10.81 -11.70
C LYS A 208 -12.51 10.16 -12.17
N ARG A 209 -13.42 9.95 -11.24
CA ARG A 209 -14.76 9.47 -11.54
C ARG A 209 -15.66 10.67 -11.86
N ASP A 210 -16.28 10.63 -13.03
CA ASP A 210 -17.30 11.58 -13.45
C ASP A 210 -18.57 11.52 -12.59
#